data_AF-A0A6P8JAY3-F1
#
_entry.id   AF-A0A6P8JAY3-F1
#
_cell.length_a   1.000
_cell.length_b   1.000
_cell.length_c   1.000
_cell.angle_alpha   90.00
_cell.angle_beta   90.00
_cell.angle_gamma   90.00
#
_symmetry.space_group_name_H-M   'P 1'
#
loop_
_entity.id
_entity.type
_entity.pdbx_description
1 polymer ?
#
loop_
_entity_poly.entity_id
_entity_poly.type
_entity_poly.pdbx_seq_one_letter_code
_entity_poly.pdbx_strand_id
1 'polypeptide(L)'
;MASQEERDNYFSLTLLLFRVGNQRLREYFKTQWPIVYQRVRPGTVPPPWQDTPHDAAEMKKIQPSKLKFKFKDEETKFNSGNTNDWDFSLLTSVLRYSSLQFVLPSSPESKALDDLKKICNELIGHAADAAITNADFNTAWTDACNALALFNASADDFKCVQDDVKKPLDVLYPMLKQCVEQEKEVKDSVDTMINRIEKLQQTVEQQHTTLQQTVEQQHTTLQQTVEQQHETLQQVEVQHTALQQTVEKQHETHLEAARNIERKVDLVLSQGQQGQKRSSADVQPEEDVKTEKPRTTINNREGSC
;
A
#
# COMPACT_ATOMS: atom_id res chain seq x y z
N MET A 1 18.64 25.86 37.87
CA MET A 1 17.47 25.45 37.05
C MET A 1 16.46 26.56 37.15
N ALA A 2 15.93 27.05 36.02
CA ALA A 2 14.88 28.07 36.01
C ALA A 2 13.63 27.57 36.75
N SER A 3 13.03 28.46 37.53
CA SER A 3 11.77 28.20 38.24
C SER A 3 10.61 27.99 37.27
N GLN A 4 9.52 27.39 37.76
CA GLN A 4 8.30 27.24 36.94
C GLN A 4 7.77 28.61 36.50
N GLU A 5 7.77 29.59 37.39
CA GLU A 5 7.32 30.96 37.10
C GLU A 5 8.14 31.61 35.98
N GLU A 6 9.46 31.45 35.98
CA GLU A 6 10.31 31.99 34.92
C GLU A 6 10.06 31.34 33.56
N ARG A 7 9.68 30.06 33.53
CA ARG A 7 9.26 29.37 32.30
C ARG A 7 7.90 29.86 31.83
N ASP A 8 6.95 30.04 32.76
CA ASP A 8 5.62 30.55 32.46
C ASP A 8 5.69 31.99 31.90
N ASN A 9 6.62 32.81 32.40
CA ASN A 9 6.92 34.13 31.85
C ASN A 9 7.40 34.05 30.39
N TYR A 10 8.34 33.14 30.10
CA TYR A 10 8.81 32.90 28.72
C TYR A 10 7.66 32.51 27.79
N PHE A 11 6.82 31.56 28.22
CA PHE A 11 5.66 31.12 27.44
C PHE A 11 4.64 32.24 27.25
N SER A 12 4.38 33.03 28.29
CA SER A 12 3.47 34.19 28.22
C SER A 12 3.91 35.16 27.15
N LEU A 13 5.18 35.61 27.19
CA LEU A 13 5.68 36.59 26.23
C LEU A 13 5.73 36.02 24.80
N THR A 14 6.10 34.75 24.65
CA THR A 14 6.10 34.05 23.36
C THR A 14 4.70 33.97 22.76
N LEU A 15 3.71 33.56 23.56
CA LEU A 15 2.32 33.47 23.12
C LEU A 15 1.74 34.85 22.80
N LEU A 16 2.09 35.88 23.55
CA LEU A 16 1.68 37.26 23.27
C LEU A 16 2.15 37.70 21.88
N LEU A 17 3.44 37.56 21.56
CA LEU A 17 3.96 37.95 20.25
C LEU A 17 3.43 37.06 19.12
N PHE A 18 3.31 35.75 19.37
CA PHE A 18 2.92 34.80 18.33
C PHE A 18 1.42 34.85 18.00
N ARG A 19 0.55 34.97 19.00
CA ARG A 19 -0.90 34.98 18.79
C ARG A 19 -1.41 36.39 18.53
N VAL A 20 -1.14 37.31 19.46
CA VAL A 20 -1.61 38.69 19.36
C VAL A 20 -0.76 39.47 18.38
N GLY A 21 0.57 39.43 18.54
CA GLY A 21 1.50 40.18 17.69
C GLY A 21 1.37 39.86 16.21
N ASN A 22 1.46 38.58 15.80
CA ASN A 22 1.32 38.22 14.39
C ASN A 22 -0.04 38.63 13.83
N GLN A 23 -1.12 38.40 14.56
CA GLN A 23 -2.47 38.75 14.10
C GLN A 23 -2.61 40.27 13.90
N ARG A 24 -2.25 41.06 14.91
CA ARG A 24 -2.44 42.51 14.90
C ARG A 24 -1.54 43.20 13.88
N LEU A 25 -0.29 42.78 13.74
CA LEU A 25 0.61 43.30 12.71
C LEU A 25 0.15 42.92 11.30
N ARG A 26 -0.41 41.72 11.10
CA ARG A 26 -1.00 41.30 9.83
C ARG A 26 -2.23 42.13 9.46
N GLU A 27 -3.15 42.30 10.40
CA GLU A 27 -4.33 43.14 10.22
C GLU A 27 -3.91 44.58 9.87
N TYR A 28 -2.97 45.15 10.63
CA TYR A 28 -2.42 46.48 10.36
C TYR A 28 -1.82 46.59 8.95
N PHE A 29 -0.98 45.62 8.55
CA PHE A 29 -0.40 45.58 7.19
C PHE A 29 -1.48 45.63 6.12
N LYS A 30 -2.52 44.79 6.23
CA LYS A 30 -3.61 44.73 5.26
C LYS A 30 -4.43 46.02 5.23
N THR A 31 -4.66 46.65 6.38
CA THR A 31 -5.33 47.96 6.46
C THR A 31 -4.49 49.07 5.83
N GLN A 32 -3.18 49.04 6.01
CA GLN A 32 -2.28 50.04 5.43
C GLN A 32 -2.04 49.83 3.92
N TRP A 33 -2.16 48.60 3.42
CA TRP A 33 -1.86 48.26 2.03
C TRP A 33 -2.56 49.17 1.00
N PRO A 34 -3.89 49.39 1.05
CA PRO A 34 -4.55 50.30 0.11
C PRO A 34 -4.05 51.75 0.19
N ILE A 35 -3.71 52.21 1.39
CA ILE A 35 -3.25 53.57 1.66
C ILE A 35 -1.86 53.79 1.03
N VAL A 36 -0.93 52.86 1.27
CA VAL A 36 0.43 52.94 0.70
C VAL A 36 0.41 52.73 -0.80
N TYR A 37 -0.45 51.85 -1.31
CA TYR A 37 -0.61 51.63 -2.74
C TYR A 37 -1.04 52.92 -3.44
N GLN A 38 -2.07 53.59 -2.92
CA GLN A 38 -2.56 54.84 -3.50
C GLN A 38 -1.53 55.97 -3.46
N ARG A 39 -0.71 56.02 -2.40
CA ARG A 39 0.38 57.00 -2.28
C ARG A 39 1.41 56.86 -3.40
N VAL A 40 1.71 55.62 -3.80
CA VAL A 40 2.72 55.31 -4.84
C VAL A 40 2.11 55.27 -6.25
N ARG A 41 0.83 54.91 -6.38
CA ARG A 41 0.07 54.93 -7.64
C ARG A 41 -1.22 55.76 -7.52
N PRO A 42 -1.12 57.10 -7.46
CA PRO A 42 -2.29 57.96 -7.41
C PRO A 42 -3.21 57.75 -8.63
N GLY A 43 -4.52 57.78 -8.41
CA GLY A 43 -5.53 57.66 -9.47
C GLY A 43 -5.85 56.22 -9.91
N THR A 44 -5.24 55.22 -9.28
CA THR A 44 -5.64 53.81 -9.44
C THR A 44 -6.61 53.39 -8.34
N VAL A 45 -7.34 52.29 -8.52
CA VAL A 45 -8.09 51.65 -7.43
C VAL A 45 -7.13 50.66 -6.76
N PRO A 46 -6.82 50.83 -5.47
CA PRO A 46 -5.88 49.95 -4.79
C PRO A 46 -6.47 48.53 -4.67
N PRO A 47 -5.76 47.48 -5.13
CA PRO A 47 -6.24 46.12 -4.96
C PRO A 47 -6.21 45.74 -3.47
N PRO A 48 -7.22 45.03 -2.93
CA PRO A 48 -7.11 44.46 -1.60
C PRO A 48 -6.02 43.38 -1.58
N TRP A 49 -5.33 43.22 -0.45
CA TRP A 49 -4.38 42.13 -0.27
C TRP A 49 -5.12 40.81 -0.05
N GLN A 50 -4.93 39.84 -0.95
CA GLN A 50 -5.71 38.59 -0.99
C GLN A 50 -4.91 37.35 -0.57
N ASP A 51 -3.71 37.53 -0.01
CA ASP A 51 -2.84 36.45 0.44
C ASP A 51 -2.37 35.52 -0.71
N THR A 52 -2.09 36.09 -1.87
CA THR A 52 -1.65 35.37 -3.07
C THR A 52 -0.26 35.79 -3.53
N PRO A 53 0.47 34.95 -4.29
CA PRO A 53 1.77 35.34 -4.84
C PRO A 53 1.73 36.60 -5.73
N HIS A 54 0.56 36.89 -6.31
CA HIS A 54 0.33 38.09 -7.10
C HIS A 54 0.46 39.37 -6.25
N ASP A 55 -0.04 39.35 -5.01
CA ASP A 55 0.02 40.50 -4.10
C ASP A 55 1.47 40.89 -3.78
N ALA A 56 2.30 39.88 -3.45
CA ALA A 56 3.73 40.08 -3.20
C ALA A 56 4.48 40.57 -4.44
N ALA A 57 4.14 40.05 -5.62
CA ALA A 57 4.73 40.48 -6.89
C ALA A 57 4.38 41.94 -7.21
N GLU A 58 3.12 42.35 -7.01
CA GLU A 58 2.72 43.75 -7.21
C GLU A 58 3.37 44.69 -6.18
N MET A 59 3.46 44.29 -4.91
CA MET A 59 4.23 45.05 -3.90
C MET A 59 5.68 45.26 -4.33
N LYS A 60 6.37 44.20 -4.76
CA LYS A 60 7.75 44.28 -5.27
C LYS A 60 7.90 45.22 -6.47
N LYS A 61 6.89 45.26 -7.34
CA LYS A 61 6.88 46.09 -8.56
C LYS A 61 6.70 47.58 -8.26
N ILE A 62 5.90 47.94 -7.25
CA ILE A 62 5.68 49.35 -6.88
C ILE A 62 6.71 49.87 -5.89
N GLN A 63 7.43 48.99 -5.20
CA GLN A 63 8.36 49.39 -4.16
C GLN A 63 9.59 50.10 -4.74
N PRO A 64 9.92 51.35 -4.31
CA PRO A 64 11.05 52.11 -4.85
C PRO A 64 12.42 51.43 -4.68
N SER A 65 12.61 50.69 -3.59
CA SER A 65 13.84 49.94 -3.33
C SER A 65 13.52 48.55 -2.78
N LYS A 66 14.21 47.53 -3.27
CA LYS A 66 13.97 46.13 -2.87
C LYS A 66 14.07 45.97 -1.36
N LEU A 67 13.06 45.32 -0.77
CA LEU A 67 13.14 44.83 0.61
C LEU A 67 14.27 43.80 0.70
N LYS A 68 15.10 43.91 1.73
CA LYS A 68 16.20 42.99 1.99
C LYS A 68 15.73 41.92 2.97
N PHE A 69 15.86 40.66 2.58
CA PHE A 69 15.59 39.51 3.43
C PHE A 69 16.90 38.95 3.98
N LYS A 70 16.89 38.48 5.23
CA LYS A 70 18.10 37.91 5.84
C LYS A 70 18.40 36.52 5.30
N PHE A 71 17.35 35.74 5.01
CA PHE A 71 17.45 34.35 4.56
C PHE A 71 16.54 34.08 3.36
N LYS A 72 16.86 33.04 2.59
CA LYS A 72 16.08 32.63 1.41
C LYS A 72 14.66 32.19 1.78
N ASP A 73 14.49 31.54 2.93
CA ASP A 73 13.20 31.05 3.41
C ASP A 73 12.26 32.21 3.74
N GLU A 74 12.78 33.29 4.32
CA GLU A 74 12.05 34.53 4.59
C GLU A 74 11.55 35.17 3.29
N GLU A 75 12.42 35.25 2.26
CA GLU A 75 12.00 35.73 0.95
C GLU A 75 10.95 34.81 0.31
N THR A 76 11.05 33.50 0.52
CA THR A 76 10.08 32.52 -0.01
C THR A 76 8.71 32.69 0.63
N LYS A 77 8.66 32.83 1.96
CA LYS A 77 7.42 33.17 2.70
C LYS A 77 6.83 34.49 2.23
N PHE A 78 7.65 35.53 2.07
CA PHE A 78 7.19 36.81 1.52
C PHE A 78 6.58 36.64 0.12
N ASN A 79 7.25 35.91 -0.78
CA ASN A 79 6.83 35.69 -2.16
C ASN A 79 5.55 34.87 -2.30
N SER A 80 5.17 34.07 -1.29
CA SER A 80 3.86 33.42 -1.28
C SER A 80 2.71 34.44 -1.26
N GLY A 81 2.97 35.65 -0.76
CA GLY A 81 1.97 36.69 -0.47
C GLY A 81 1.02 36.35 0.66
N ASN A 82 0.99 35.10 1.13
CA ASN A 82 0.15 34.67 2.23
C ASN A 82 0.70 35.16 3.56
N THR A 83 0.06 36.17 4.12
CA THR A 83 0.49 36.79 5.38
C THR A 83 0.35 35.86 6.58
N ASN A 84 -0.37 34.74 6.47
CA ASN A 84 -0.39 33.71 7.52
C ASN A 84 0.93 32.95 7.62
N ASP A 85 1.68 32.86 6.52
CA ASP A 85 2.99 32.22 6.50
C ASP A 85 4.10 33.18 7.00
N TRP A 86 3.77 34.45 7.19
CA TRP A 86 4.69 35.47 7.67
C TRP A 86 4.76 35.40 9.20
N ASP A 87 5.93 35.00 9.69
CA ASP A 87 6.23 35.04 11.12
C ASP A 87 6.46 36.48 11.61
N PHE A 88 6.57 36.62 12.92
CA PHE A 88 6.72 37.92 13.59
C PHE A 88 7.93 38.70 13.09
N SER A 89 9.03 38.01 12.82
CA SER A 89 10.27 38.62 12.32
C SER A 89 10.08 39.17 10.91
N LEU A 90 9.40 38.44 10.03
CA LEU A 90 9.08 38.90 8.69
C LEU A 90 8.06 40.06 8.73
N LEU A 91 6.97 39.95 9.49
CA LEU A 91 5.96 41.00 9.63
C LEU A 91 6.57 42.33 10.11
N THR A 92 7.35 42.29 11.20
CA THR A 92 8.04 43.49 11.71
C THR A 92 9.01 44.05 10.68
N SER A 93 9.73 43.20 9.93
CA SER A 93 10.69 43.66 8.92
C SER A 93 10.01 44.30 7.70
N VAL A 94 8.90 43.74 7.22
CA VAL A 94 8.11 44.31 6.13
C VAL A 94 7.55 45.67 6.52
N LEU A 95 6.89 45.76 7.69
CA LEU A 95 6.29 47.01 8.17
C LEU A 95 7.34 48.10 8.44
N ARG A 96 8.49 47.71 8.99
CA ARG A 96 9.54 48.64 9.42
C ARG A 96 10.45 49.11 8.28
N TYR A 97 10.87 48.19 7.41
CA TYR A 97 11.95 48.43 6.46
C TYR A 97 11.51 48.47 4.99
N SER A 98 10.24 48.23 4.69
CA SER A 98 9.74 48.48 3.34
C SER A 98 9.82 49.97 3.00
N SER A 99 10.32 50.27 1.82
CA SER A 99 10.38 51.65 1.32
C SER A 99 9.00 52.21 0.94
N LEU A 100 7.94 51.41 1.02
CA LEU A 100 6.55 51.88 0.91
C LEU A 100 6.07 52.63 2.15
N GLN A 101 6.82 52.59 3.26
CA GLN A 101 6.50 53.29 4.51
C GLN A 101 5.09 52.95 5.02
N PHE A 102 4.86 51.66 5.28
CA PHE A 102 3.65 51.18 5.99
C PHE A 102 3.51 51.82 7.36
N VAL A 103 4.64 52.06 8.02
CA VAL A 103 4.75 52.85 9.24
C VAL A 103 5.64 54.06 8.97
N LEU A 104 5.22 55.23 9.44
CA LEU A 104 5.97 56.48 9.26
C LEU A 104 7.17 56.51 10.22
N PRO A 105 8.38 56.91 9.78
CA PRO A 105 9.60 56.81 10.60
C PRO A 105 9.56 57.51 11.97
N SER A 106 8.72 58.54 12.13
CA SER A 106 8.60 59.33 13.37
C SER A 106 7.31 59.05 14.14
N SER A 107 6.54 58.02 13.76
CA SER A 107 5.29 57.69 14.45
C SER A 107 5.54 56.81 15.69
N PRO A 108 4.63 56.80 16.67
CA PRO A 108 4.69 55.90 17.82
C PRO A 108 4.80 54.42 17.40
N GLU A 109 4.11 54.02 16.33
CA GLU A 109 4.15 52.66 15.76
C GLU A 109 5.56 52.28 15.28
N SER A 110 6.35 53.25 14.80
CA SER A 110 7.74 52.98 14.39
C SER A 110 8.58 52.56 15.59
N LYS A 111 8.47 53.27 16.70
CA LYS A 111 9.15 52.90 17.95
C LYS A 111 8.60 51.57 18.48
N ALA A 112 7.29 51.38 18.41
CA ALA A 112 6.64 50.14 18.83
C ALA A 112 7.17 48.91 18.09
N LEU A 113 7.37 48.99 16.77
CA LEU A 113 7.99 47.90 15.99
C LEU A 113 9.44 47.63 16.45
N ASP A 114 10.21 48.69 16.74
CA ASP A 114 11.59 48.55 17.21
C ASP A 114 11.63 47.89 18.61
N ASP A 115 10.76 48.32 19.53
CA ASP A 115 10.62 47.76 20.88
C ASP A 115 10.20 46.28 20.81
N LEU A 116 9.19 45.95 20.02
CA LEU A 116 8.71 44.58 19.81
C LEU A 116 9.78 43.66 19.24
N LYS A 117 10.54 44.15 18.24
CA LYS A 117 11.64 43.39 17.63
C LYS A 117 12.77 43.17 18.64
N LYS A 118 13.09 44.18 19.46
CA LYS A 118 14.07 44.08 20.53
C LYS A 118 13.69 43.01 21.55
N ILE A 119 12.46 43.08 22.07
CA ILE A 119 11.90 42.09 23.01
C ILE A 119 11.98 40.68 22.43
N CYS A 120 11.52 40.49 21.18
CA CYS A 120 11.56 39.19 20.52
C CYS A 120 12.99 38.65 20.38
N ASN A 121 13.95 39.49 19.99
CA ASN A 121 15.32 39.02 19.78
C ASN A 121 16.03 38.72 21.11
N GLU A 122 15.93 39.62 22.08
CA GLU A 122 16.69 39.52 23.34
C GLU A 122 16.14 38.45 24.27
N LEU A 123 14.82 38.33 24.39
CA LEU A 123 14.18 37.48 25.41
C LEU A 123 13.62 36.16 24.87
N ILE A 124 13.47 36.01 23.55
CA ILE A 124 12.87 34.81 22.95
C ILE A 124 13.83 34.17 21.95
N GLY A 125 14.24 34.90 20.92
CA GLY A 125 14.98 34.37 19.77
C GLY A 125 16.46 34.07 20.03
N HIS A 126 17.10 34.80 20.96
CA HIS A 126 18.50 34.59 21.33
C HIS A 126 18.68 34.20 22.80
N ALA A 127 17.59 33.88 23.50
CA ALA A 127 17.67 33.38 24.86
C ALA A 127 18.38 32.02 24.89
N ALA A 128 19.33 31.85 25.82
CA ALA A 128 20.04 30.58 25.99
C ALA A 128 19.15 29.50 26.62
N ASP A 129 18.16 29.92 27.41
CA ASP A 129 17.18 29.06 28.08
C ASP A 129 15.76 29.62 27.87
N ALA A 130 14.77 28.74 27.88
CA ALA A 130 13.35 29.11 27.83
C ALA A 130 12.85 29.59 29.21
N ALA A 131 13.45 30.67 29.72
CA ALA A 131 13.18 31.25 31.02
C ALA A 131 13.43 32.75 31.03
N ILE A 132 12.51 33.53 31.63
CA ILE A 132 12.61 34.98 31.79
C ILE A 132 12.38 35.34 33.25
N THR A 133 13.29 36.12 33.84
CA THR A 133 13.18 36.58 35.23
C THR A 133 11.91 37.43 35.41
N ASN A 134 11.34 37.45 36.62
CA ASN A 134 10.14 38.25 36.90
C ASN A 134 10.35 39.75 36.61
N ALA A 135 11.56 40.27 36.85
CA ALA A 135 11.89 41.67 36.59
C ALA A 135 11.86 41.97 35.09
N ASP A 136 12.58 41.19 34.29
CA ASP A 136 12.64 41.36 32.84
C ASP A 136 11.27 41.12 32.20
N PHE A 137 10.53 40.13 32.69
CA PHE A 137 9.19 39.81 32.22
C PHE A 137 8.24 40.97 32.44
N ASN A 138 8.16 41.55 33.65
CA ASN A 138 7.21 42.62 33.93
C ASN A 138 7.44 43.85 33.05
N THR A 139 8.71 44.21 32.82
CA THR A 139 9.08 45.29 31.89
C THR A 139 8.70 44.92 30.45
N ALA A 140 9.17 43.78 29.95
CA ALA A 140 8.94 43.37 28.56
C ALA A 140 7.46 43.13 28.25
N TRP A 141 6.70 42.58 29.18
CA TRP A 141 5.27 42.37 29.04
C TRP A 141 4.53 43.69 28.90
N THR A 142 4.83 44.65 29.78
CA THR A 142 4.22 45.99 29.75
C THR A 142 4.57 46.71 28.45
N ASP A 143 5.84 46.69 28.05
CA ASP A 143 6.31 47.32 26.81
C ASP A 143 5.67 46.67 25.57
N ALA A 144 5.59 45.34 25.52
CA ALA A 144 4.95 44.60 24.44
C ALA A 144 3.44 44.92 24.36
N CYS A 145 2.72 44.92 25.48
CA CYS A 145 1.29 45.28 25.51
C CYS A 145 1.06 46.71 25.03
N ASN A 146 1.84 47.68 25.50
CA ASN A 146 1.74 49.07 25.08
C ASN A 146 2.04 49.24 23.58
N ALA A 147 3.07 48.55 23.08
CA ALA A 147 3.41 48.55 21.66
C ALA A 147 2.29 47.92 20.80
N LEU A 148 1.75 46.78 21.22
CA LEU A 148 0.67 46.09 20.51
C LEU A 148 -0.65 46.85 20.54
N ALA A 149 -0.91 47.65 21.59
CA ALA A 149 -2.09 48.51 21.64
C ALA A 149 -2.12 49.54 20.50
N LEU A 150 -0.96 49.99 20.02
CA LEU A 150 -0.86 50.86 18.83
C LEU A 150 -1.22 50.14 17.52
N PHE A 151 -1.31 48.81 17.54
CA PHE A 151 -1.78 47.97 16.44
C PHE A 151 -3.16 47.38 16.73
N ASN A 152 -4.00 48.09 17.50
CA ASN A 152 -5.36 47.71 17.88
C ASN A 152 -5.47 46.43 18.72
N ALA A 153 -4.41 46.01 19.42
CA ALA A 153 -4.56 45.01 20.46
C ALA A 153 -5.33 45.58 21.66
N SER A 154 -6.20 44.77 22.24
CA SER A 154 -7.05 45.15 23.37
C SER A 154 -6.57 44.52 24.67
N ALA A 155 -7.04 45.04 25.80
CA ALA A 155 -6.80 44.44 27.11
C ALA A 155 -7.34 42.99 27.19
N ASP A 156 -8.43 42.69 26.48
CA ASP A 156 -8.99 41.35 26.41
C ASP A 156 -8.05 40.37 25.69
N ASP A 157 -7.37 40.80 24.61
CA ASP A 157 -6.36 39.99 23.93
C ASP A 157 -5.23 39.59 24.89
N PHE A 158 -4.74 40.55 25.69
CA PHE A 158 -3.66 40.32 26.65
C PHE A 158 -4.09 39.41 27.79
N LYS A 159 -5.31 39.63 28.31
CA LYS A 159 -5.88 38.80 29.35
C LYS A 159 -6.08 37.35 28.88
N CYS A 160 -6.54 37.14 27.65
CA CYS A 160 -6.67 35.79 27.09
C CYS A 160 -5.33 35.04 27.07
N VAL A 161 -4.22 35.71 26.74
CA VAL A 161 -2.89 35.09 26.79
C VAL A 161 -2.50 34.72 28.22
N GLN A 162 -2.71 35.62 29.19
CA GLN A 162 -2.40 35.35 30.60
C GLN A 162 -3.25 34.19 31.15
N ASP A 163 -4.54 34.17 30.80
CA ASP A 163 -5.45 33.10 31.20
C ASP A 163 -5.03 31.79 30.56
N ASP A 164 -4.60 31.78 29.29
CA ASP A 164 -4.15 30.57 28.58
C ASP A 164 -2.85 29.96 29.12
N VAL A 165 -1.92 30.77 29.61
CA VAL A 165 -0.70 30.24 30.26
C VAL A 165 -1.03 29.65 31.62
N LYS A 166 -2.01 30.25 32.31
CA LYS A 166 -2.53 29.75 33.59
C LYS A 166 -3.52 28.60 33.40
N LYS A 167 -4.02 28.37 32.18
CA LYS A 167 -4.88 27.23 31.90
C LYS A 167 -4.09 26.01 32.28
N PRO A 168 -4.66 25.22 33.19
CA PRO A 168 -3.83 24.27 33.85
C PRO A 168 -3.44 23.19 32.83
N LEU A 169 -2.13 23.00 32.72
CA LEU A 169 -1.53 21.83 32.07
C LEU A 169 -2.06 20.53 32.72
N ASP A 170 -2.78 20.59 33.83
CA ASP A 170 -3.45 19.44 34.46
C ASP A 170 -4.55 18.79 33.59
N VAL A 171 -5.09 19.46 32.55
CA VAL A 171 -6.01 18.83 31.59
C VAL A 171 -5.23 18.32 30.38
N LEU A 172 -4.32 19.14 29.85
CA LEU A 172 -3.56 18.80 28.65
C LEU A 172 -2.49 17.73 28.90
N TYR A 173 -1.84 17.74 30.06
CA TYR A 173 -0.77 16.80 30.40
C TYR A 173 -1.29 15.38 30.62
N PRO A 174 -2.40 15.13 31.35
CA PRO A 174 -2.99 13.80 31.40
C PRO A 174 -3.52 13.31 30.06
N MET A 175 -4.10 14.20 29.24
CA MET A 175 -4.51 13.83 27.88
C MET A 175 -3.30 13.45 27.01
N LEU A 176 -2.22 14.23 27.04
CA LEU A 176 -0.99 13.93 26.32
C LEU A 176 -0.35 12.63 26.82
N LYS A 177 -0.32 12.42 28.14
CA LYS A 177 0.16 11.18 28.76
C LYS A 177 -0.67 9.98 28.31
N GLN A 178 -2.00 10.12 28.27
CA GLN A 178 -2.90 9.09 27.77
C GLN A 178 -2.66 8.81 26.27
N CYS A 179 -2.44 9.82 25.45
CA CYS A 179 -2.11 9.63 24.03
C CYS A 179 -0.80 8.86 23.85
N VAL A 180 0.23 9.19 24.64
CA VAL A 180 1.51 8.47 24.60
C VAL A 180 1.37 7.02 25.06
N GLU A 181 0.57 6.76 26.09
CA GLU A 181 0.27 5.40 26.57
C GLU A 181 -0.49 4.60 25.50
N GLN A 182 -1.49 5.21 24.85
CA GLN A 182 -2.25 4.61 23.75
C GLN A 182 -1.36 4.34 22.52
N GLU A 183 -0.48 5.27 22.14
CA GLU A 183 0.48 5.05 21.05
C GLU A 183 1.38 3.84 21.33
N LYS A 184 1.83 3.69 22.58
CA LYS A 184 2.63 2.54 23.00
C LYS A 184 1.84 1.23 22.88
N GLU A 185 0.60 1.19 23.37
CA GLU A 185 -0.27 0.01 23.26
C GLU A 185 -0.54 -0.37 21.79
N VAL A 186 -0.83 0.63 20.94
CA VAL A 186 -1.02 0.42 19.50
C VAL A 186 0.25 -0.17 18.88
N LYS A 187 1.41 0.39 19.21
CA LYS A 187 2.69 -0.12 18.72
C LYS A 187 2.92 -1.57 19.13
N ASP A 188 2.75 -1.90 20.42
CA ASP A 188 2.95 -3.26 20.93
C ASP A 188 1.96 -4.27 20.30
N SER A 189 0.73 -3.85 20.04
CA SER A 189 -0.28 -4.63 19.33
C SER A 189 0.11 -4.89 17.87
N VAL A 190 0.59 -3.85 17.16
CA VAL A 190 1.10 -3.97 15.79
C VAL A 190 2.30 -4.92 15.73
N ASP A 191 3.26 -4.78 16.65
CA ASP A 191 4.41 -5.68 16.75
C ASP A 191 3.96 -7.14 16.98
N THR A 192 2.93 -7.36 17.79
CA THR A 192 2.32 -8.69 18.00
C THR A 192 1.67 -9.24 16.74
N MET A 193 0.96 -8.40 15.98
CA MET A 193 0.34 -8.79 14.71
C MET A 193 1.38 -9.15 13.65
N ILE A 194 2.46 -8.38 13.53
CA ILE A 194 3.58 -8.68 12.62
C ILE A 194 4.15 -10.06 12.92
N ASN A 195 4.48 -10.34 14.19
CA ASN A 195 4.99 -11.65 14.60
C ASN A 195 4.02 -12.82 14.28
N ARG A 196 2.71 -12.58 14.37
CA ARG A 196 1.69 -13.59 14.00
C ARG A 196 1.64 -13.81 12.49
N ILE A 197 1.71 -12.74 11.70
CA ILE A 197 1.72 -12.82 10.24
C ILE A 197 2.95 -13.58 9.75
N GLU A 198 4.13 -13.31 10.32
CA GLU A 198 5.37 -14.03 9.97
C GLU A 198 5.25 -15.53 10.27
N LYS A 199 4.69 -15.91 11.42
CA LYS A 199 4.44 -17.33 11.75
C LYS A 199 3.47 -17.99 10.78
N LEU A 200 2.41 -17.29 10.39
CA LEU A 200 1.45 -17.80 9.41
C LEU A 200 2.11 -17.97 8.03
N GLN A 201 2.92 -17.01 7.59
CA GLN A 201 3.68 -17.10 6.35
C GLN A 201 4.61 -18.33 6.36
N GLN A 202 5.39 -18.53 7.42
CA GLN A 202 6.24 -19.72 7.57
C GLN A 202 5.44 -21.03 7.51
N THR A 203 4.26 -21.05 8.13
CA THR A 203 3.39 -22.24 8.11
C THR A 203 2.89 -22.53 6.69
N VAL A 204 2.47 -21.49 5.96
CA VAL A 204 1.99 -21.63 4.57
C VAL A 204 3.13 -22.08 3.65
N GLU A 205 4.33 -21.53 3.80
CA GLU A 205 5.52 -21.94 3.03
C GLU A 205 5.89 -23.42 3.29
N GLN A 206 5.86 -23.84 4.56
CA GLN A 206 6.10 -25.24 4.92
C GLN A 206 5.06 -26.17 4.30
N GLN A 207 3.77 -25.83 4.42
CA GLN A 207 2.68 -26.61 3.83
C GLN A 207 2.82 -26.69 2.30
N HIS A 208 3.17 -25.59 1.64
CA HIS A 208 3.38 -25.57 0.19
C HIS A 208 4.52 -26.50 -0.23
N THR A 209 5.64 -26.45 0.49
CA THR A 209 6.80 -27.32 0.23
C THR A 209 6.46 -28.80 0.39
N THR A 210 5.75 -29.16 1.47
CA THR A 210 5.30 -30.55 1.70
C THR A 210 4.33 -31.03 0.63
N LEU A 211 3.36 -30.20 0.23
CA LEU A 211 2.43 -30.52 -0.84
C LEU A 211 3.16 -30.72 -2.17
N GLN A 212 4.10 -29.85 -2.50
CA GLN A 212 4.89 -29.95 -3.72
C GLN A 212 5.68 -31.28 -3.76
N GLN A 213 6.39 -31.62 -2.68
CA GLN A 213 7.13 -32.88 -2.58
C GLN A 213 6.21 -34.10 -2.71
N THR A 214 5.01 -34.05 -2.13
CA THR A 214 4.03 -35.14 -2.22
C THR A 214 3.55 -35.33 -3.66
N VAL A 215 3.23 -34.24 -4.35
CA VAL A 215 2.80 -34.27 -5.77
C VAL A 215 3.92 -34.81 -6.66
N GLU A 216 5.15 -34.35 -6.47
CA GLU A 216 6.32 -34.86 -7.21
C GLU A 216 6.51 -36.37 -6.99
N GLN A 217 6.44 -36.84 -5.74
CA GLN A 217 6.58 -38.25 -5.41
C GLN A 217 5.45 -39.12 -6.02
N GLN A 218 4.21 -38.63 -5.99
CA GLN A 218 3.08 -39.29 -6.64
C GLN A 218 3.27 -39.37 -8.15
N HIS A 219 3.73 -38.30 -8.79
CA HIS A 219 3.99 -38.27 -10.22
C HIS A 219 5.06 -39.31 -10.61
N THR A 220 6.18 -39.37 -9.90
CA THR A 220 7.24 -40.37 -10.15
C THR A 220 6.71 -41.80 -9.99
N THR A 221 5.91 -42.06 -8.96
CA THR A 221 5.33 -43.39 -8.71
C THR A 221 4.38 -43.82 -9.83
N LEU A 222 3.52 -42.90 -10.26
CA LEU A 222 2.60 -43.13 -11.38
C LEU A 222 3.36 -43.40 -12.67
N GLN A 223 4.40 -42.61 -12.95
CA GLN A 223 5.24 -42.79 -14.14
C GLN A 223 5.90 -44.17 -14.16
N GLN A 224 6.52 -44.60 -13.05
CA GLN A 224 7.12 -45.93 -12.93
C GLN A 224 6.10 -47.06 -13.12
N THR A 225 4.88 -46.88 -12.59
CA THR A 225 3.80 -47.87 -12.74
C THR A 225 3.38 -47.99 -14.20
N VAL A 226 3.22 -46.86 -14.90
CA VAL A 226 2.87 -46.84 -16.33
C VAL A 226 3.96 -47.50 -17.17
N GLU A 227 5.24 -47.21 -16.90
CA GLU A 227 6.38 -47.86 -17.58
C GLU A 227 6.37 -49.37 -17.36
N GLN A 228 6.20 -49.84 -16.12
CA GLN A 228 6.13 -51.27 -15.80
C GLN A 228 4.94 -51.97 -16.48
N GLN A 229 3.77 -51.32 -16.52
CA GLN A 229 2.61 -51.84 -17.23
C GLN A 229 2.87 -51.94 -18.74
N HIS A 230 3.55 -50.96 -19.33
CA HIS A 230 3.91 -50.98 -20.74
C HIS A 230 4.85 -52.14 -21.09
N GLU A 231 5.89 -52.38 -20.28
CA GLU A 231 6.80 -53.52 -20.45
C GLU A 231 6.05 -54.87 -20.37
N THR A 232 5.14 -54.98 -19.40
CA THR A 232 4.32 -56.19 -19.23
C THR A 232 3.44 -56.43 -20.44
N LEU A 233 2.80 -55.39 -20.97
CA LEU A 233 1.98 -55.48 -22.19
C LEU A 233 2.81 -55.93 -23.40
N GLN A 234 4.01 -55.36 -23.59
CA GLN A 234 4.92 -55.78 -24.67
C GLN A 234 5.29 -57.26 -24.54
N GLN A 235 5.55 -57.74 -23.33
CA GLN A 235 5.90 -59.14 -23.09
C GLN A 235 4.73 -60.09 -23.41
N VAL A 236 3.50 -59.71 -23.02
CA VAL A 236 2.29 -60.48 -23.34
C VAL A 236 2.04 -60.53 -24.85
N GLU A 237 2.26 -59.42 -25.56
CA GLU A 237 2.13 -59.36 -27.01
C GLU A 237 3.09 -60.33 -27.70
N VAL A 238 4.37 -60.34 -27.29
CA VAL A 238 5.38 -61.29 -27.80
C VAL A 238 4.96 -62.73 -27.54
N GLN A 239 4.48 -63.04 -26.33
CA GLN A 239 3.98 -64.39 -26.01
C GLN A 239 2.78 -64.79 -26.85
N HIS A 240 1.83 -63.87 -27.06
CA HIS A 240 0.66 -64.11 -27.91
C HIS A 240 1.08 -64.41 -29.35
N THR A 241 2.00 -63.65 -29.94
CA THR A 241 2.52 -63.91 -31.28
C THR A 241 3.20 -65.29 -31.37
N ALA A 242 4.00 -65.67 -30.38
CA ALA A 242 4.66 -66.98 -30.35
C ALA A 242 3.66 -68.15 -30.25
N LEU A 243 2.62 -68.00 -29.43
CA LEU A 243 1.52 -68.97 -29.34
C LEU A 243 0.77 -69.08 -30.66
N GLN A 244 0.46 -67.94 -31.30
CA GLN A 244 -0.23 -67.93 -32.59
C GLN A 244 0.56 -68.68 -33.67
N GLN A 245 1.87 -68.42 -33.79
CA GLN A 245 2.75 -69.17 -34.71
C GLN A 245 2.78 -70.67 -34.40
N THR A 246 2.72 -71.06 -33.12
CA THR A 246 2.70 -72.46 -32.71
C THR A 246 1.39 -73.14 -33.12
N VAL A 247 0.25 -72.48 -32.92
CA VAL A 247 -1.07 -72.97 -33.32
C VAL A 247 -1.16 -73.12 -34.84
N GLU A 248 -0.68 -72.13 -35.59
CA GLU A 248 -0.61 -72.19 -37.07
C GLU A 248 0.22 -73.38 -37.54
N LYS A 249 1.41 -73.59 -36.96
CA LYS A 249 2.27 -74.73 -37.27
C LYS A 249 1.62 -76.08 -36.91
N GLN A 250 0.93 -76.17 -35.77
CA GLN A 250 0.18 -77.36 -35.40
C GLN A 250 -0.95 -77.63 -36.39
N HIS A 251 -1.68 -76.60 -36.80
CA HIS A 251 -2.76 -76.72 -37.79
C HIS A 251 -2.25 -77.25 -39.13
N GLU A 252 -1.14 -76.73 -39.65
CA GLU A 252 -0.50 -77.26 -40.86
C GLU A 252 -0.11 -78.73 -40.71
N THR A 253 0.46 -79.10 -39.56
CA THR A 253 0.85 -80.49 -39.27
C THR A 253 -0.37 -81.41 -39.23
N HIS A 254 -1.48 -80.96 -38.63
CA HIS A 254 -2.74 -81.71 -38.60
C HIS A 254 -3.38 -81.84 -39.98
N LEU A 255 -3.35 -80.79 -40.81
CA LEU A 255 -3.79 -80.85 -42.20
C LEU A 255 -2.95 -81.87 -43.00
N GLU A 256 -1.63 -81.87 -42.83
CA GLU A 256 -0.74 -82.84 -43.46
C GLU A 256 -1.06 -84.27 -43.03
N ALA A 257 -1.27 -84.50 -41.73
CA ALA A 257 -1.66 -85.79 -41.19
C ALA A 257 -3.03 -86.24 -41.70
N ALA A 258 -4.01 -85.34 -41.77
CA ALA A 258 -5.34 -85.62 -42.32
C ALA A 258 -5.26 -86.04 -43.80
N ARG A 259 -4.52 -85.29 -44.64
CA ARG A 259 -4.25 -85.66 -46.05
C ARG A 259 -3.57 -87.02 -46.18
N ASN A 260 -2.72 -87.38 -45.22
CA ASN A 260 -2.01 -88.66 -45.22
C ASN A 260 -2.93 -89.82 -44.79
N ILE A 261 -3.86 -89.57 -43.87
CA ILE A 261 -4.92 -90.51 -43.50
C ILE A 261 -5.89 -90.70 -44.67
N GLU A 262 -6.35 -89.64 -45.33
CA GLU A 262 -7.19 -89.73 -46.55
C GLU A 262 -6.52 -90.61 -47.61
N ARG A 263 -5.24 -90.36 -47.93
CA ARG A 263 -4.46 -91.21 -48.84
C ARG A 263 -4.41 -92.68 -48.41
N LYS A 264 -4.31 -92.96 -47.11
CA LYS A 264 -4.32 -94.34 -46.58
C LYS A 264 -5.71 -94.98 -46.63
N VAL A 265 -6.76 -94.22 -46.35
CA VAL A 265 -8.15 -94.69 -46.46
C VAL A 265 -8.47 -95.03 -47.91
N ASP A 266 -8.08 -94.18 -48.87
CA ASP A 266 -8.21 -94.46 -50.30
C ASP A 266 -7.45 -95.74 -50.70
N LEU A 267 -6.24 -95.94 -50.16
CA LEU A 267 -5.46 -97.16 -50.37
C LEU A 267 -6.18 -98.40 -49.82
N VAL A 268 -6.74 -98.33 -48.61
CA VAL A 268 -7.47 -99.44 -47.97
C VAL A 268 -8.79 -99.71 -48.67
N LEU A 269 -9.51 -98.69 -49.13
CA LEU A 269 -10.72 -98.86 -49.96
C LEU A 269 -10.38 -99.53 -51.30
N SER A 270 -9.23 -99.20 -51.90
CA SER A 270 -8.74 -99.91 -53.09
C SER A 270 -8.38 -101.38 -52.81
N GLN A 271 -7.93 -101.71 -51.59
CA GLN A 271 -7.61 -103.07 -51.15
C GLN A 271 -8.86 -103.87 -50.73
N GLY A 272 -9.86 -103.21 -50.15
CA GLY A 272 -11.14 -103.79 -49.76
C GLY A 272 -12.00 -104.20 -50.96
N GLN A 273 -11.84 -103.54 -52.11
CA GLN A 273 -12.53 -103.91 -53.35
C GLN A 273 -12.01 -105.21 -54.00
N GLN A 274 -10.89 -105.78 -53.54
CA GLN A 274 -10.41 -107.11 -53.99
C GLN A 274 -10.86 -108.27 -53.08
N GLY A 275 -11.58 -108.00 -51.98
CA GLY A 275 -11.72 -108.94 -50.88
C GLY A 275 -13.12 -109.42 -50.50
N GLN A 276 -14.22 -109.15 -51.22
CA GLN A 276 -15.51 -109.81 -50.90
C GLN A 276 -16.57 -109.71 -52.00
N LYS A 277 -16.68 -110.78 -52.80
CA LYS A 277 -17.93 -111.20 -53.47
C LYS A 277 -18.70 -112.11 -52.49
N ARG A 278 -19.89 -111.71 -52.04
CA ARG A 278 -21.15 -112.51 -51.99
C ARG A 278 -22.21 -111.91 -51.05
N SER A 279 -23.38 -111.63 -51.65
CA SER A 279 -24.77 -111.61 -51.12
C SER A 279 -25.20 -110.43 -50.22
N SER A 280 -25.98 -109.43 -50.68
CA SER A 280 -27.45 -109.39 -50.99
C SER A 280 -28.29 -109.31 -49.70
N ALA A 281 -29.30 -108.44 -49.46
CA ALA A 281 -30.12 -107.55 -50.30
C ALA A 281 -30.77 -106.40 -49.46
N ASP A 282 -31.21 -105.35 -50.17
CA ASP A 282 -32.38 -104.46 -50.02
C ASP A 282 -32.94 -104.03 -48.65
N VAL A 283 -33.08 -102.70 -48.43
CA VAL A 283 -34.31 -101.90 -48.65
C VAL A 283 -33.98 -100.40 -48.42
N GLN A 284 -34.30 -99.57 -49.42
CA GLN A 284 -34.40 -98.09 -49.45
C GLN A 284 -35.90 -97.69 -49.46
N PRO A 285 -36.32 -96.41 -49.51
CA PRO A 285 -35.78 -95.12 -49.00
C PRO A 285 -36.88 -94.41 -48.14
N GLU A 286 -36.87 -93.14 -47.69
CA GLU A 286 -36.74 -91.87 -48.43
C GLU A 286 -36.93 -90.67 -47.45
N GLU A 287 -36.11 -89.62 -47.64
CA GLU A 287 -36.38 -88.15 -47.59
C GLU A 287 -36.99 -87.48 -46.33
N ASP A 288 -36.64 -86.26 -45.90
CA ASP A 288 -36.20 -85.04 -46.58
C ASP A 288 -35.55 -84.08 -45.53
N VAL A 289 -34.35 -83.51 -45.74
CA VAL A 289 -34.09 -82.13 -46.21
C VAL A 289 -34.64 -81.00 -45.30
N LYS A 290 -33.74 -80.23 -44.63
CA LYS A 290 -33.35 -78.83 -44.98
C LYS A 290 -32.58 -78.12 -43.84
N THR A 291 -31.38 -77.64 -44.23
CA THR A 291 -30.79 -76.30 -44.03
C THR A 291 -30.86 -75.52 -42.70
N GLU A 292 -29.73 -74.83 -42.50
CA GLU A 292 -29.57 -73.44 -42.01
C GLU A 292 -29.21 -73.19 -40.52
N LYS A 293 -27.94 -72.78 -40.36
CA LYS A 293 -27.42 -71.68 -39.52
C LYS A 293 -28.44 -70.53 -39.28
N PRO A 294 -28.14 -69.54 -38.40
CA PRO A 294 -27.53 -69.55 -37.08
C PRO A 294 -28.25 -68.57 -36.10
N ARG A 295 -27.66 -68.39 -34.90
CA ARG A 295 -27.64 -67.14 -34.11
C ARG A 295 -28.85 -66.82 -33.20
N THR A 296 -28.55 -66.80 -31.91
CA THR A 296 -29.21 -65.98 -30.87
C THR A 296 -28.08 -65.63 -29.90
N THR A 297 -27.59 -64.39 -29.82
CA THR A 297 -28.17 -63.17 -29.22
C THR A 297 -28.55 -63.38 -27.76
N ILE A 298 -28.31 -62.31 -26.99
CA ILE A 298 -28.78 -61.96 -25.63
C ILE A 298 -27.60 -61.95 -24.66
N ASN A 299 -27.39 -60.94 -23.82
CA ASN A 299 -27.80 -59.54 -23.69
C ASN A 299 -27.33 -59.18 -22.27
N ASN A 300 -27.26 -57.88 -22.03
CA ASN A 300 -27.47 -57.25 -20.72
C ASN A 300 -26.28 -57.29 -19.75
N ARG A 301 -25.71 -56.13 -19.37
CA ARG A 301 -26.31 -54.94 -18.70
C ARG A 301 -26.29 -55.15 -17.20
N GLU A 302 -25.60 -54.23 -16.53
CA GLU A 302 -25.81 -53.66 -15.19
C GLU A 302 -24.43 -53.10 -14.76
N GLY A 303 -24.25 -51.86 -14.32
CA GLY A 303 -25.17 -50.93 -13.69
C GLY A 303 -24.71 -50.66 -12.26
N SER A 304 -24.45 -49.38 -11.96
CA SER A 304 -24.23 -48.78 -10.62
C SER A 304 -22.91 -49.12 -9.92
N CYS A 305 -22.21 -48.21 -9.24
CA CYS A 305 -22.53 -46.90 -8.65
C CYS A 305 -21.31 -45.97 -8.75
#